data_AF-A0A412KHB4-F1
#
_entry.id   AF-A0A412KHB4-F1
#
_cell.length_a   1.000
_cell.length_b   1.000
_cell.length_c   1.000
_cell.angle_alpha   90.00
_cell.angle_beta   90.00
_cell.angle_gamma   90.00
#
_symmetry.space_group_name_H-M   'P 1'
#
loop_
_entity.id
_entity.type
_entity.pdbx_description
1 polymer ?
#
loop_
_entity_poly.entity_id
_entity_poly.type
_entity_poly.pdbx_seq_one_letter_code
_entity_poly.pdbx_strand_id
1 'polypeptide(L)'
;MTSEEKAGRLDVGYRQTAGKHIIIELKRADRIVTTSEMIKQVKKYHDALNKVLSAIYQTNYSFEILFVLGRPIDNNDSIENRELVANILKPMNARVVYYQELIENAYKAYNEYIAANKQSQPLIDMFSQLESSMDD
;
A
#
# COMPACT_ATOMS: atom_id res chain seq x y z
N MET A 1 -11.65 -14.30 22.32
CA MET A 1 -11.49 -13.43 21.14
C MET A 1 -12.84 -13.33 20.45
N THR A 2 -13.42 -12.14 20.39
CA THR A 2 -14.77 -11.93 19.82
C THR A 2 -14.72 -11.93 18.30
N SER A 3 -15.87 -12.15 17.65
CA SER A 3 -16.00 -12.10 16.19
C SER A 3 -15.62 -10.71 15.61
N GLU A 4 -15.70 -9.65 16.42
CA GLU A 4 -15.24 -8.30 16.09
C GLU A 4 -13.71 -8.19 16.06
N GLU A 5 -12.99 -8.88 16.94
CA GLU A 5 -11.51 -8.91 16.95
C GLU A 5 -10.96 -9.71 15.76
N LYS A 6 -11.74 -10.66 15.21
CA LYS A 6 -11.42 -11.35 13.94
C LYS A 6 -11.75 -10.51 12.69
N ALA A 7 -12.63 -9.52 12.81
CA ALA A 7 -13.06 -8.64 11.71
C ALA A 7 -12.29 -7.30 11.64
N GLY A 8 -11.71 -6.87 12.77
CA GLY A 8 -11.08 -5.56 12.94
C GLY A 8 -9.60 -5.55 12.58
N ARG A 9 -9.28 -5.42 11.29
CA ARG A 9 -7.93 -4.99 10.89
C ARG A 9 -7.86 -3.47 11.00
N LEU A 10 -6.77 -2.95 11.56
CA LEU A 10 -6.48 -1.52 11.61
C LEU A 10 -6.37 -0.98 10.16
N ASP A 11 -7.41 -0.29 9.67
CA ASP A 11 -7.52 0.15 8.27
C ASP A 11 -6.45 1.19 7.85
N VAL A 12 -5.80 1.84 8.82
CA VAL A 12 -4.82 2.91 8.61
C VAL A 12 -3.52 2.58 9.32
N GLY A 13 -2.46 2.34 8.53
CA GLY A 13 -1.09 2.24 9.01
C GLY A 13 -0.37 3.58 8.92
N TYR A 14 0.52 3.85 9.88
CA TYR A 14 1.47 4.96 9.82
C TYR A 14 2.89 4.44 9.92
N ARG A 15 3.79 4.97 9.10
CA ARG A 15 5.23 4.69 9.18
C ARG A 15 6.03 5.94 8.83
N GLN A 16 7.22 6.05 9.40
CA GLN A 16 8.21 7.03 8.97
C GLN A 16 9.40 6.28 8.35
N THR A 17 9.81 6.69 7.15
CA THR A 17 10.95 6.09 6.44
C THR A 17 11.74 7.20 5.75
N ALA A 18 13.07 7.24 5.95
CA ALA A 18 13.97 8.22 5.33
C ALA A 18 13.49 9.69 5.43
N GLY A 19 12.95 10.08 6.60
CA GLY A 19 12.42 11.43 6.84
C GLY A 19 11.05 11.73 6.21
N LYS A 20 10.43 10.77 5.51
CA LYS A 20 9.09 10.89 4.93
C LYS A 20 8.05 10.19 5.81
N HIS A 21 6.94 10.88 6.07
CA HIS A 21 5.78 10.32 6.77
C HIS A 21 4.88 9.57 5.77
N ILE A 22 4.47 8.35 6.09
CA ILE A 22 3.68 7.51 5.18
C ILE A 22 2.42 7.06 5.90
N ILE A 23 1.27 7.36 5.31
CA ILE A 23 -0.02 6.79 5.69
C ILE A 23 -0.39 5.71 4.69
N ILE A 24 -0.88 4.58 5.19
CA ILE A 24 -1.31 3.45 4.37
C ILE A 24 -2.77 3.15 4.72
N GLU A 25 -3.70 3.47 3.81
CA GLU A 25 -5.07 2.96 3.89
C GLU A 25 -5.13 1.60 3.20
N LEU A 26 -5.57 0.58 3.91
CA LEU A 26 -5.56 -0.79 3.41
C LEU A 26 -6.98 -1.37 3.34
N LYS A 27 -7.53 -1.51 2.13
CA LYS A 27 -8.86 -2.10 1.92
C LYS A 27 -8.82 -3.61 1.80
N ARG A 28 -9.95 -4.29 2.02
CA ARG A 28 -10.08 -5.73 1.73
C ARG A 28 -9.84 -6.00 0.24
N ALA A 29 -9.28 -7.16 -0.10
CA ALA A 29 -8.84 -7.47 -1.47
C ALA A 29 -9.99 -7.47 -2.49
N ASP A 30 -11.18 -7.90 -2.09
CA ASP A 30 -12.38 -7.96 -2.93
C ASP A 30 -13.18 -6.66 -2.96
N ARG A 31 -12.80 -5.66 -2.15
CA ARG A 31 -13.55 -4.40 -2.02
C ARG A 31 -13.35 -3.51 -3.24
N ILE A 32 -14.45 -3.17 -3.90
CA ILE A 32 -14.52 -2.08 -4.88
C ILE A 32 -14.66 -0.77 -4.11
N VAL A 33 -13.77 0.18 -4.38
CA VAL A 33 -13.80 1.53 -3.85
C VAL A 33 -14.19 2.50 -4.95
N THR A 34 -15.07 3.44 -4.64
CA THR A 34 -15.45 4.46 -5.61
C THR A 34 -14.49 5.64 -5.61
N THR A 35 -14.42 6.38 -6.72
CA THR A 35 -13.62 7.61 -6.78
C THR A 35 -14.00 8.60 -5.67
N SER A 36 -15.29 8.74 -5.37
CA SER A 36 -15.77 9.65 -4.32
C SER A 36 -15.37 9.22 -2.90
N GLU A 37 -15.42 7.91 -2.61
CA GLU A 37 -14.96 7.34 -1.33
C GLU A 37 -13.47 7.60 -1.14
N MET A 38 -12.66 7.28 -2.17
CA MET A 38 -11.22 7.49 -2.17
C MET A 38 -10.85 8.96 -1.94
N ILE A 39 -11.45 9.90 -2.68
CA ILE A 39 -11.17 11.35 -2.52
C ILE A 39 -11.48 11.80 -1.09
N LYS A 40 -12.63 11.38 -0.53
CA LYS A 40 -13.04 11.75 0.82
C LYS A 40 -12.01 11.29 1.86
N GLN A 41 -11.54 10.06 1.75
CA GLN A 41 -10.56 9.50 2.69
C GLN A 41 -9.17 10.13 2.53
N VAL A 42 -8.67 10.24 1.29
CA VAL A 42 -7.36 10.85 1.02
C VAL A 42 -7.32 12.30 1.49
N LYS A 43 -8.36 13.09 1.19
CA LYS A 43 -8.45 14.49 1.64
C LYS A 43 -8.41 14.60 3.16
N LYS A 44 -9.12 13.71 3.87
CA LYS A 44 -9.10 13.67 5.35
C LYS A 44 -7.67 13.47 5.88
N TYR A 45 -6.91 12.53 5.31
CA TYR A 45 -5.53 12.27 5.75
C TYR A 45 -4.58 13.39 5.35
N HIS A 46 -4.72 13.93 4.15
CA HIS A 46 -3.94 15.07 3.68
C HIS A 46 -4.10 16.28 4.60
N ASP A 47 -5.34 16.64 4.94
CA ASP A 47 -5.63 17.81 5.77
C ASP A 47 -5.12 17.60 7.21
N ALA A 48 -5.27 16.38 7.74
CA ALA A 48 -4.76 16.02 9.06
C ALA A 48 -3.22 16.05 9.14
N LEU A 49 -2.53 15.45 8.15
CA LEU A 49 -1.07 15.43 8.09
C LEU A 49 -0.51 16.83 7.95
N ASN A 50 -1.05 17.67 7.07
CA ASN A 50 -0.59 19.05 6.95
C ASN A 50 -0.78 19.82 8.25
N LYS A 51 -1.93 19.68 8.92
CA LYS A 51 -2.17 20.34 10.20
C LYS A 51 -1.16 19.92 11.27
N VAL A 52 -0.90 18.62 11.40
CA VAL A 52 0.01 18.10 12.43
C VAL A 52 1.47 18.40 12.11
N LEU A 53 1.90 18.15 10.87
CA LEU A 53 3.30 18.30 10.47
C LEU A 53 3.72 19.77 10.37
N SER A 54 2.84 20.67 9.93
CA SER A 54 3.14 22.11 9.95
C SER A 54 3.29 22.65 11.37
N ALA A 55 2.54 22.15 12.34
CA ALA A 55 2.69 22.55 13.74
C ALA A 55 4.01 22.10 14.37
N ILE A 56 4.55 20.96 13.94
CA ILE A 56 5.79 20.38 14.47
C ILE A 56 7.03 20.94 13.77
N TYR A 57 7.01 20.97 12.45
CA TYR A 57 8.19 21.27 11.62
C TYR A 57 8.19 22.68 11.03
N GLN A 58 7.05 23.40 11.07
CA GLN A 58 6.78 24.68 10.41
C GLN A 58 6.86 24.61 8.89
N THR A 59 8.03 24.27 8.35
CA THR A 59 8.32 24.06 6.93
C THR A 59 9.17 22.78 6.75
N ASN A 60 9.38 22.34 5.50
CA ASN A 60 10.28 21.22 5.15
C ASN A 60 9.90 19.82 5.70
N TYR A 61 8.60 19.49 5.73
CA TYR A 61 8.15 18.11 5.95
C TYR A 61 7.74 17.45 4.62
N SER A 62 7.85 16.13 4.56
CA SER A 62 7.39 15.34 3.41
C SER A 62 6.50 14.20 3.88
N PHE A 63 5.40 13.96 3.17
CA PHE A 63 4.54 12.82 3.43
C PHE A 63 4.00 12.19 2.15
N GLU A 64 3.48 10.97 2.27
CA GLU A 64 2.79 10.24 1.21
C GLU A 64 1.62 9.45 1.78
N ILE A 65 0.55 9.35 1.00
CA ILE A 65 -0.64 8.56 1.31
C ILE A 65 -0.73 7.42 0.29
N LEU A 66 -0.54 6.19 0.76
CA LEU A 66 -0.70 4.98 -0.01
C LEU A 66 -2.10 4.41 0.20
N PHE A 67 -2.81 4.19 -0.89
CA PHE A 67 -4.14 3.62 -0.88
C PHE A 67 -4.07 2.23 -1.50
N VAL A 68 -4.08 1.18 -0.67
CA VAL A 68 -3.81 -0.18 -1.10
C VAL A 68 -5.10 -0.94 -1.35
N LEU A 69 -5.29 -1.37 -2.60
CA LEU A 69 -6.53 -1.96 -3.11
C LEU A 69 -6.30 -3.32 -3.76
N GLY A 70 -7.33 -4.17 -3.79
CA GLY A 70 -7.31 -5.40 -4.59
C GLY A 70 -8.18 -5.35 -5.84
N ARG A 71 -9.02 -4.33 -5.97
CA ARG A 71 -9.82 -4.06 -7.17
C ARG A 71 -9.58 -2.64 -7.67
N PRO A 72 -9.68 -2.40 -8.99
CA PRO A 72 -9.61 -1.07 -9.56
C PRO A 72 -10.68 -0.14 -8.99
N ILE A 73 -10.36 1.16 -8.91
CA ILE A 73 -11.33 2.20 -8.54
C ILE A 73 -12.52 2.16 -9.50
N ASP A 74 -13.73 2.27 -8.96
CA ASP A 74 -15.00 2.15 -9.69
C ASP A 74 -15.13 0.82 -10.48
N ASN A 75 -14.31 -0.19 -10.15
CA ASN A 75 -14.16 -1.43 -10.90
C ASN A 75 -13.84 -1.22 -12.39
N ASN A 76 -13.15 -0.12 -12.71
CA ASN A 76 -12.74 0.24 -14.05
C ASN A 76 -11.21 0.24 -14.14
N ASP A 77 -10.66 -0.72 -14.87
CA ASP A 77 -9.21 -0.89 -15.03
C ASP A 77 -8.63 -0.26 -16.31
N SER A 78 -9.42 0.57 -17.00
CA SER A 78 -8.93 1.22 -18.22
C SER A 78 -7.75 2.15 -17.92
N ILE A 79 -6.88 2.32 -18.92
CA ILE A 79 -5.70 3.19 -18.81
C ILE A 79 -6.14 4.62 -18.48
N GLU A 80 -7.20 5.10 -19.12
CA GLU A 80 -7.76 6.44 -18.92
C GLU A 80 -8.24 6.63 -17.47
N ASN A 81 -8.88 5.60 -16.88
CA ASN A 81 -9.32 5.67 -15.50
C ASN A 81 -8.15 5.67 -14.51
N ARG A 82 -7.12 4.84 -14.77
CA ARG A 82 -5.90 4.82 -13.96
C ARG A 82 -5.17 6.17 -13.98
N GLU A 83 -5.05 6.78 -15.16
CA GLU A 83 -4.45 8.11 -15.33
C GLU A 83 -5.28 9.19 -14.63
N LEU A 84 -6.61 9.15 -14.75
CA LEU A 84 -7.51 10.06 -14.07
C LEU A 84 -7.32 9.98 -12.54
N VAL A 85 -7.34 8.77 -11.98
CA VAL A 85 -7.12 8.54 -10.54
C VAL A 85 -5.75 9.06 -10.10
N ALA A 86 -4.69 8.77 -10.86
CA ALA A 86 -3.35 9.26 -10.55
C ALA A 86 -3.28 10.80 -10.55
N ASN A 87 -3.92 11.46 -11.52
CA ASN A 87 -3.96 12.92 -11.63
C ASN A 87 -4.76 13.57 -10.49
N ILE A 88 -5.86 12.95 -10.04
CA ILE A 88 -6.64 13.41 -8.89
C ILE A 88 -5.80 13.34 -7.60
N LEU A 89 -5.03 12.27 -7.41
CA LEU A 89 -4.32 12.01 -6.16
C LEU A 89 -2.98 12.74 -6.03
N LYS A 90 -2.31 13.03 -7.16
CA LYS A 90 -0.98 13.65 -7.19
C LYS A 90 -0.87 14.94 -6.35
N PRO A 91 -1.80 15.90 -6.41
CA PRO A 91 -1.72 17.13 -5.61
C PRO A 91 -1.83 16.89 -4.09
N MET A 92 -2.37 15.74 -3.68
CA MET A 92 -2.53 15.36 -2.27
C MET A 92 -1.40 14.46 -1.77
N ASN A 93 -0.30 14.31 -2.55
CA ASN A 93 0.79 13.39 -2.28
C ASN A 93 0.30 11.95 -2.07
N ALA A 94 -0.71 11.54 -2.84
CA ALA A 94 -1.35 10.25 -2.70
C ALA A 94 -1.20 9.41 -3.98
N ARG A 95 -1.27 8.09 -3.82
CA ARG A 95 -1.37 7.15 -4.95
C ARG A 95 -2.09 5.86 -4.56
N VAL A 96 -2.69 5.21 -5.54
CA VAL A 96 -3.18 3.83 -5.42
C VAL A 96 -2.04 2.87 -5.67
N VAL A 97 -2.02 1.78 -4.91
CA VAL A 97 -1.13 0.63 -5.15
C VAL A 97 -1.97 -0.63 -5.05
N TYR A 98 -1.79 -1.57 -5.97
CA TYR A 98 -2.56 -2.81 -5.93
C TYR A 98 -1.82 -3.91 -5.18
N TYR A 99 -2.55 -4.80 -4.50
CA TYR A 99 -1.95 -5.94 -3.78
C TYR A 99 -1.06 -6.79 -4.69
N GLN A 100 -1.51 -7.04 -5.91
CA GLN A 100 -0.75 -7.81 -6.89
C GLN A 100 0.61 -7.16 -7.19
N GLU A 101 0.64 -5.84 -7.41
CA GLU A 101 1.88 -5.10 -7.64
C GLU A 101 2.82 -5.17 -6.43
N LEU A 102 2.30 -5.12 -5.20
CA LEU A 102 3.12 -5.26 -3.99
C LEU A 102 3.77 -6.62 -3.89
N ILE A 103 3.00 -7.68 -4.16
CA ILE A 103 3.46 -9.06 -4.12
C ILE A 103 4.51 -9.29 -5.21
N GLU A 104 4.21 -8.89 -6.45
CA GLU A 104 5.14 -9.02 -7.58
C GLU A 104 6.44 -8.26 -7.36
N ASN A 105 6.38 -7.03 -6.86
CA ASN A 105 7.57 -6.24 -6.54
C ASN A 105 8.38 -6.85 -5.38
N ALA A 106 7.71 -7.44 -4.38
CA ALA A 106 8.39 -8.12 -3.28
C ALA A 106 9.13 -9.37 -3.76
N TYR A 107 8.48 -10.21 -4.59
CA TYR A 107 9.12 -11.37 -5.22
C TYR A 107 10.30 -10.95 -6.09
N LYS A 108 10.16 -9.90 -6.89
CA LYS A 108 11.24 -9.39 -7.73
C LYS A 108 12.44 -8.93 -6.89
N ALA A 109 12.22 -8.09 -5.87
CA ALA A 109 13.28 -7.61 -4.99
C ALA A 109 13.96 -8.76 -4.24
N TYR A 110 13.19 -9.76 -3.82
CA TYR A 110 13.73 -10.96 -3.21
C TYR A 110 14.60 -11.77 -4.17
N ASN A 111 14.12 -12.03 -5.39
CA ASN A 111 14.87 -12.74 -6.42
C ASN A 111 16.16 -12.01 -6.80
N GLU A 112 16.13 -10.67 -6.89
CA GLU A 112 17.31 -9.84 -7.10
C GLU A 112 18.32 -9.97 -5.95
N TYR A 113 17.86 -9.91 -4.70
CA TYR A 113 18.70 -10.12 -3.53
C TYR A 113 19.34 -11.51 -3.51
N ILE A 114 18.56 -12.55 -3.83
CA ILE A 114 19.03 -13.92 -3.93
C ILE A 114 20.07 -14.08 -5.04
N ALA A 115 19.81 -13.53 -6.23
CA ALA A 115 20.74 -13.58 -7.35
C ALA A 115 22.07 -12.87 -7.04
N ALA A 116 22.02 -11.79 -6.25
CA ALA A 116 23.19 -11.09 -5.76
C ALA A 116 23.93 -11.87 -4.65
N ASN A 117 23.23 -12.69 -3.86
CA ASN A 117 23.75 -13.42 -2.71
C ASN A 117 23.73 -14.95 -2.88
N LYS A 118 24.26 -15.45 -4.02
CA LYS A 118 24.31 -16.86 -4.45
C LYS A 118 24.78 -17.92 -3.42
N GLN A 119 25.30 -17.53 -2.26
CA GLN A 119 25.56 -18.45 -1.13
C GLN A 119 24.28 -18.90 -0.38
N SER A 120 23.12 -18.28 -0.63
CA SER A 120 21.88 -18.54 0.13
C SER A 120 20.98 -19.63 -0.44
N GLN A 121 21.43 -20.36 -1.47
CA GLN A 121 20.67 -21.39 -2.18
C GLN A 121 19.95 -22.41 -1.27
N PRO A 122 20.55 -22.92 -0.16
CA PRO A 122 19.90 -23.89 0.71
C PRO A 122 18.64 -23.38 1.44
N LEU A 123 18.55 -22.07 1.71
CA LEU A 123 17.38 -21.47 2.35
C LEU A 123 16.21 -21.35 1.36
N ILE A 124 16.51 -21.13 0.08
CA ILE A 124 15.53 -21.02 -1.00
C ILE A 124 14.80 -22.35 -1.18
N ASP A 125 15.56 -23.44 -1.23
CA ASP A 125 15.00 -24.79 -1.39
C ASP A 125 14.04 -25.14 -0.24
N MET A 126 14.32 -24.63 0.97
CA MET A 126 13.47 -24.83 2.14
C MET A 126 12.16 -24.03 2.08
N PHE A 127 12.19 -22.78 1.59
CA PHE A 127 10.97 -21.96 1.44
C PHE A 127 10.07 -22.47 0.31
N SER A 128 10.64 -22.90 -0.82
CA SER A 128 9.86 -23.49 -1.92
C SER A 128 9.17 -24.80 -1.52
N GLN A 129 9.80 -25.60 -0.65
CA GLN A 129 9.17 -26.79 -0.07
C GLN A 129 8.00 -26.46 0.86
N LEU A 130 8.08 -25.35 1.61
CA LEU A 130 6.99 -24.90 2.46
C LEU A 130 5.79 -24.42 1.65
N GLU A 131 6.01 -23.65 0.57
CA GLU A 131 4.93 -23.25 -0.34
C GLU A 131 4.25 -24.46 -0.99
N SER A 132 5.01 -25.44 -1.50
CA SER A 132 4.39 -26.65 -2.10
C SER A 132 3.59 -27.48 -1.09
N SER A 133 3.91 -27.39 0.20
CA SER A 133 3.20 -28.11 1.27
C SER A 133 1.96 -27.39 1.79
N MET A 134 1.71 -26.15 1.36
CA MET A 134 0.53 -25.36 1.73
C MET A 134 -0.56 -25.39 0.65
N ASP A 135 -0.23 -25.89 -0.54
CA ASP A 135 -1.14 -26.07 -1.68
C ASP A 135 -1.70 -27.51 -1.80
N ASP A 136 -1.25 -28.44 -0.94
CA ASP A 136 -1.80 -29.81 -0.74
C ASP A 136 -2.67 -29.88 0.54
#